data_AF-A0A1F5CAG4-F1
#
_entry.id   AF-A0A1F5CAG4-F1
#
_cell.length_a   1.000
_cell.length_b   1.000
_cell.length_c   1.000
_cell.angle_alpha   90.00
_cell.angle_beta   90.00
_cell.angle_gamma   90.00
#
_symmetry.space_group_name_H-M   'P 1'
#
loop_
_entity.id
_entity.type
_entity.pdbx_description
1 polymer ?
#
loop_
_entity_poly.entity_id
_entity_poly.type
_entity_poly.pdbx_seq_one_letter_code
_entity_poly.pdbx_strand_id
1 'polypeptide(L)'
;MANRHLSRSIAMQTLYEWDFGGCDDSKMEEILDRNIKEFAPGLEDDQFARDLVAGVLANRGKIDKIIEKTAPEWPLEQINLVDRNVLRIGIHELLFGKREEVPPKVAINEAIELGKSFGGNTSGKFVNGVLGTIYREIGEPGKDEGGPRKGKMPEGESKASIDDEPGSTD
;
A
#
# COMPACT_ATOMS: atom_id res chain seq x y z
N MET A 1 5.54 5.96 19.74
CA MET A 1 5.28 4.89 18.75
C MET A 1 3.88 4.30 18.92
N ALA A 2 3.45 3.89 20.12
CA ALA A 2 2.09 3.39 20.37
C ALA A 2 0.97 4.34 19.89
N ASN A 3 1.10 5.65 20.13
CA ASN A 3 0.09 6.63 19.69
C ASN A 3 -0.08 6.70 18.17
N ARG A 4 0.98 6.47 17.37
CA ARG A 4 0.88 6.50 15.91
C ARG A 4 0.20 5.26 15.34
N HIS A 5 0.50 4.09 15.91
CA HIS A 5 -0.22 2.87 15.54
C HIS A 5 -1.71 2.98 15.88
N LEU A 6 -2.04 3.46 17.08
CA LEU A 6 -3.44 3.73 17.47
C LEU A 6 -4.10 4.75 16.53
N SER A 7 -3.43 5.86 16.22
CA SER A 7 -3.94 6.87 15.28
C SER A 7 -4.22 6.31 13.89
N ARG A 8 -3.37 5.40 13.39
CA ARG A 8 -3.61 4.69 12.12
C ARG A 8 -4.82 3.76 12.19
N SER A 9 -5.01 3.07 13.32
CA SER A 9 -6.20 2.24 13.54
C SER A 9 -7.47 3.08 13.54
N ILE A 10 -7.46 4.25 14.19
CA ILE A 10 -8.57 5.22 14.16
C ILE A 10 -8.84 5.72 12.74
N ALA A 11 -7.79 6.09 12.00
CA ALA A 11 -7.92 6.52 10.60
C ALA A 11 -8.53 5.40 9.73
N MET A 12 -8.11 4.15 9.92
CA MET A 12 -8.65 3.00 9.20
C MET A 12 -10.14 2.80 9.48
N GLN A 13 -10.54 2.78 10.76
CA GLN A 13 -11.94 2.63 11.15
C GLN A 13 -12.82 3.77 10.59
N THR A 14 -12.29 4.99 10.63
CA THR A 14 -12.95 6.19 10.10
C THR A 14 -13.15 6.11 8.60
N LEU A 15 -12.10 5.78 7.85
CA LEU A 15 -12.17 5.62 6.40
C LEU A 15 -13.05 4.43 6.01
N TYR A 16 -13.01 3.32 6.74
CA TYR A 16 -13.90 2.19 6.53
C TYR A 16 -15.36 2.59 6.67
N GLU A 17 -15.71 3.29 7.75
CA GLU A 17 -17.09 3.69 8.00
C GLU A 17 -17.58 4.70 6.95
N TRP A 18 -16.75 5.69 6.61
CA TRP A 18 -17.06 6.63 5.54
C TRP A 18 -17.26 5.92 4.19
N ASP A 19 -16.40 4.95 3.85
CA ASP A 19 -16.49 4.19 2.61
C ASP A 19 -17.76 3.31 2.59
N PHE A 20 -18.04 2.63 3.70
CA PHE A 20 -19.27 1.86 3.90
C PHE A 20 -20.54 2.73 3.82
N GLY A 21 -20.45 3.96 4.33
CA GLY A 21 -21.52 4.97 4.32
C GLY A 21 -21.74 5.66 2.96
N GLY A 22 -21.07 5.22 1.89
CA GLY A 22 -21.24 5.75 0.54
C GLY A 22 -20.31 6.92 0.21
N CYS A 23 -19.21 7.09 0.94
CA CYS A 23 -18.21 8.12 0.72
C CYS A 23 -18.75 9.57 0.80
N ASP A 24 -19.60 9.85 1.80
CA ASP A 24 -20.11 11.20 2.07
C ASP A 24 -19.10 12.02 2.89
N ASP A 25 -18.31 12.84 2.20
CA ASP A 25 -17.26 13.67 2.81
C ASP A 25 -17.80 14.64 3.87
N SER A 26 -19.08 15.02 3.80
CA SER A 26 -19.69 15.93 4.80
C SER A 26 -19.78 15.33 6.20
N LYS A 27 -19.69 13.99 6.31
CA LYS A 27 -19.75 13.26 7.58
C LYS A 27 -18.38 12.92 8.15
N MET A 28 -17.28 13.20 7.43
CA MET A 28 -15.96 12.70 7.80
C MET A 28 -15.54 13.14 9.21
N GLU A 29 -15.67 14.43 9.53
CA GLU A 29 -15.30 14.95 10.85
C GLU A 29 -16.15 14.34 11.98
N GLU A 30 -17.47 14.17 11.75
CA GLU A 30 -18.36 13.54 12.73
C GLU A 30 -17.95 12.08 13.01
N ILE A 31 -17.64 11.33 11.95
CA ILE A 31 -17.20 9.93 12.06
C ILE A 31 -15.87 9.87 12.82
N LEU A 32 -14.93 10.74 12.47
CA LEU A 32 -13.60 10.77 13.09
C LEU A 32 -13.67 11.09 14.58
N ASP A 33 -14.39 12.16 14.94
CA ASP A 33 -14.57 12.57 16.34
C ASP A 33 -15.20 11.45 17.18
N ARG A 34 -16.21 10.78 16.60
CA ARG A 34 -16.87 9.66 17.28
C ARG A 34 -15.92 8.47 17.47
N ASN A 35 -15.13 8.12 16.46
CA ASN A 35 -14.18 7.01 16.54
C ASN A 35 -13.03 7.30 17.51
N ILE A 36 -12.52 8.53 17.55
CA ILE A 36 -11.51 8.94 18.55
C ILE A 36 -12.06 8.75 19.96
N LYS A 37 -13.27 9.25 20.21
CA LYS A 37 -13.92 9.17 21.52
C LYS A 37 -14.14 7.72 21.97
N GLU A 38 -14.57 6.85 21.06
CA GLU A 38 -14.92 5.46 21.38
C GLU A 38 -13.67 4.57 21.54
N PHE A 39 -12.72 4.67 20.61
CA PHE A 39 -11.63 3.70 20.49
C PHE A 39 -10.26 4.24 20.92
N ALA A 40 -10.14 5.55 21.17
CA ALA A 40 -8.91 6.19 21.61
C ALA A 40 -9.12 7.20 22.77
N PRO A 41 -9.83 6.84 23.86
CA PRO A 41 -10.16 7.77 24.94
C PRO A 41 -8.92 8.32 25.70
N GLY A 42 -7.74 7.73 25.50
CA GLY A 42 -6.46 8.19 26.06
C GLY A 42 -5.50 8.81 25.05
N LEU A 43 -5.95 9.10 23.83
CA LEU A 43 -5.14 9.77 22.81
C LEU A 43 -5.15 11.28 23.10
N GLU A 44 -4.07 11.77 23.68
CA GLU A 44 -3.91 13.19 24.04
C GLU A 44 -3.70 14.11 22.83
N ASP A 45 -3.21 13.55 21.71
CA ASP A 45 -2.95 14.25 20.46
C ASP A 45 -3.51 13.43 19.28
N ASP A 46 -4.63 13.89 18.73
CA ASP A 46 -5.33 13.27 17.61
C ASP A 46 -4.93 13.87 16.25
N GLN A 47 -4.02 14.85 16.23
CA GLN A 47 -3.66 15.59 15.02
C GLN A 47 -3.12 14.67 13.93
N PHE A 48 -2.33 13.66 14.31
CA PHE A 48 -1.82 12.69 13.34
C PHE A 48 -2.94 11.88 12.67
N ALA A 49 -3.98 11.49 13.41
CA ALA A 49 -5.12 10.78 12.84
C ALA A 49 -5.92 11.69 11.89
N ARG A 50 -6.15 12.94 12.29
CA ARG A 50 -6.83 13.97 11.48
C ARG A 50 -6.08 14.25 10.20
N ASP A 51 -4.79 14.51 10.28
CA ASP A 51 -3.92 14.78 9.13
C ASP A 51 -3.89 13.60 8.16
N LEU A 52 -3.85 12.38 8.69
CA LEU A 52 -3.86 11.16 7.88
C LEU A 52 -5.18 11.01 7.11
N VAL A 53 -6.33 11.16 7.78
CA VAL A 53 -7.65 11.07 7.15
C VAL A 53 -7.83 12.18 6.09
N ALA A 54 -7.52 13.42 6.46
CA ALA A 54 -7.60 14.56 5.54
C ALA A 54 -6.67 14.38 4.33
N GLY A 55 -5.45 13.91 4.56
CA GLY A 55 -4.46 13.63 3.53
C GLY A 55 -4.90 12.52 2.57
N VAL A 56 -5.53 11.46 3.08
CA VAL A 56 -6.13 10.40 2.26
C VAL A 56 -7.26 10.97 1.39
N LEU A 57 -8.20 11.73 1.97
CA LEU A 57 -9.31 12.33 1.21
C LEU A 57 -8.80 13.28 0.11
N ALA A 58 -7.88 14.18 0.45
CA ALA A 58 -7.32 15.15 -0.48
C ALA A 58 -6.61 14.49 -1.68
N ASN A 59 -6.05 13.29 -1.49
CA ASN A 59 -5.32 12.56 -2.52
C ASN A 59 -6.07 11.34 -3.08
N ARG A 60 -7.32 11.11 -2.65
CA ARG A 60 -8.10 9.90 -2.95
C ARG A 60 -8.09 9.55 -4.43
N GLY A 61 -8.41 10.51 -5.30
CA GLY A 61 -8.47 10.26 -6.75
C GLY A 61 -7.12 9.86 -7.38
N LYS A 62 -5.99 10.24 -6.78
CA LYS A 62 -4.66 9.79 -7.21
C LYS A 62 -4.34 8.41 -6.61
N ILE A 63 -4.66 8.22 -5.33
CA ILE A 63 -4.44 6.98 -4.59
C ILE A 63 -5.23 5.83 -5.23
N ASP A 64 -6.52 6.02 -5.49
CA ASP A 64 -7.41 5.02 -6.08
C ASP A 64 -6.90 4.56 -7.46
N LYS A 65 -6.42 5.49 -8.31
CA LYS A 65 -5.77 5.16 -9.60
C LYS A 65 -4.48 4.36 -9.45
N ILE A 66 -3.72 4.62 -8.39
CA ILE A 66 -2.49 3.86 -8.10
C ILE A 66 -2.86 2.44 -7.68
N ILE A 67 -3.91 2.27 -6.87
CA ILE A 67 -4.43 0.94 -6.50
C ILE A 67 -4.83 0.18 -7.75
N GLU A 68 -5.65 0.77 -8.63
CA GLU A 68 -6.11 0.14 -9.87
C GLU A 68 -4.95 -0.28 -10.79
N LYS A 69 -3.92 0.57 -10.91
CA LYS A 69 -2.72 0.25 -11.71
C LYS A 69 -1.93 -0.92 -11.12
N THR A 70 -1.86 -1.02 -9.79
CA THR A 70 -0.99 -1.99 -9.10
C THR A 70 -1.68 -3.29 -8.73
N ALA A 71 -3.01 -3.31 -8.70
CA ALA A 71 -3.85 -4.49 -8.53
C ALA A 71 -4.83 -4.67 -9.70
N PRO A 72 -4.35 -4.83 -10.95
CA PRO A 72 -5.20 -4.78 -12.15
C PRO A 72 -6.22 -5.92 -12.25
N GLU A 73 -6.01 -7.02 -11.52
CA GLU A 73 -6.95 -8.15 -11.47
C GLU A 73 -8.20 -7.85 -10.63
N TRP A 74 -8.18 -6.78 -9.84
CA TRP A 74 -9.25 -6.43 -8.91
C TRP A 74 -9.70 -4.99 -9.14
N PRO A 75 -10.89 -4.77 -9.73
CA PRO A 75 -11.52 -3.46 -9.72
C PRO A 75 -11.59 -2.92 -8.28
N LEU A 76 -11.40 -1.62 -8.11
CA LEU A 76 -11.32 -0.99 -6.79
C LEU A 76 -12.54 -1.32 -5.92
N GLU A 77 -13.73 -1.40 -6.52
CA GLU A 77 -15.00 -1.72 -5.87
C GLU A 77 -15.07 -3.18 -5.39
N GLN A 78 -14.29 -4.08 -6.00
CA GLN A 78 -14.23 -5.50 -5.65
C GLN A 78 -13.19 -5.81 -4.58
N ILE A 79 -12.26 -4.88 -4.33
CA ILE A 79 -11.35 -4.97 -3.17
C ILE A 79 -12.18 -4.80 -1.90
N ASN A 80 -11.96 -5.68 -0.92
CA ASN A 80 -12.66 -5.59 0.35
C ASN A 80 -12.43 -4.19 1.00
N LEU A 81 -13.43 -3.68 1.71
CA LEU A 81 -13.38 -2.32 2.28
C LEU A 81 -12.19 -2.08 3.22
N VAL A 82 -11.83 -3.06 4.05
CA VAL A 82 -10.65 -2.99 4.94
C VAL A 82 -9.38 -2.86 4.10
N ASP A 83 -9.17 -3.77 3.16
CA ASP A 83 -7.97 -3.80 2.32
C ASP A 83 -7.83 -2.51 1.51
N ARG A 84 -8.94 -2.04 0.92
CA ARG A 84 -8.98 -0.80 0.16
C ARG A 84 -8.57 0.40 1.01
N ASN A 85 -9.10 0.52 2.23
CA ASN A 85 -8.80 1.67 3.09
C ASN A 85 -7.41 1.57 3.74
N VAL A 86 -6.91 0.36 4.02
CA VAL A 86 -5.52 0.14 4.42
C VAL A 86 -4.55 0.52 3.31
N LEU A 87 -4.84 0.14 2.06
CA LEU A 87 -4.05 0.57 0.90
C LEU A 87 -4.07 2.08 0.74
N ARG A 88 -5.22 2.74 0.92
CA ARG A 88 -5.31 4.20 0.87
C ARG A 88 -4.40 4.88 1.88
N ILE A 89 -4.41 4.41 3.13
CA ILE A 89 -3.51 4.89 4.19
C ILE A 89 -2.05 4.66 3.80
N GLY A 90 -1.69 3.43 3.45
CA GLY A 90 -0.31 3.06 3.15
C GLY A 90 0.26 3.83 1.94
N ILE A 91 -0.53 4.01 0.89
CA ILE A 91 -0.14 4.78 -0.30
C ILE A 91 -0.04 6.27 0.03
N HIS A 92 -0.96 6.81 0.84
CA HIS A 92 -0.88 8.19 1.30
C HIS A 92 0.45 8.45 2.01
N GLU A 93 0.77 7.66 3.05
CA GLU A 93 2.01 7.83 3.79
C GLU A 93 3.26 7.60 2.92
N LEU A 94 3.21 6.65 1.99
CA LEU A 94 4.34 6.32 1.13
C LEU A 94 4.67 7.41 0.10
N LEU A 95 3.66 8.07 -0.47
CA LEU A 95 3.82 8.96 -1.62
C LEU A 95 3.57 10.44 -1.34
N PHE A 96 2.76 10.74 -0.33
CA PHE A 96 2.29 12.10 -0.02
C PHE A 96 2.65 12.52 1.41
N GLY A 97 2.98 11.57 2.28
CA GLY A 97 3.46 11.83 3.63
C GLY A 97 4.87 12.42 3.68
N LYS A 98 5.22 13.03 4.80
CA LYS A 98 6.58 13.54 5.07
C LYS A 98 7.49 12.40 5.50
N ARG A 99 8.56 12.16 4.75
CA ARG A 99 9.47 11.02 4.96
C ARG A 99 10.24 11.09 6.27
N GLU A 100 10.49 12.30 6.76
CA GLU A 100 11.14 12.58 8.04
C GLU A 100 10.23 12.20 9.20
N GLU A 101 8.90 12.29 9.01
CA GLU A 101 7.92 11.88 10.00
C GLU A 101 7.72 10.37 9.97
N VAL A 102 7.53 9.78 8.79
CA VAL A 102 7.31 8.33 8.62
C VAL A 102 8.18 7.79 7.49
N PRO A 103 9.24 7.02 7.80
CA PRO A 103 10.06 6.39 6.78
C PRO A 103 9.24 5.41 5.91
N PRO A 104 9.52 5.30 4.59
CA PRO A 104 8.74 4.45 3.68
C PRO A 104 8.56 2.99 4.16
N LYS A 105 9.62 2.37 4.68
CA LYS A 105 9.54 0.99 5.20
C LYS A 105 8.65 0.87 6.44
N VAL A 106 8.61 1.91 7.27
CA VAL A 106 7.73 1.96 8.44
C VAL A 106 6.28 2.10 7.99
N ALA A 107 5.98 2.99 7.04
CA ALA A 107 4.63 3.13 6.47
C ALA A 107 4.12 1.80 5.89
N ILE A 108 4.96 1.09 5.13
CA ILE A 108 4.62 -0.23 4.57
C ILE A 108 4.35 -1.25 5.68
N ASN A 109 5.23 -1.35 6.67
CA ASN A 109 5.05 -2.30 7.78
C ASN A 109 3.77 -2.01 8.58
N GLU A 110 3.50 -0.75 8.90
CA GLU A 110 2.29 -0.36 9.64
C GLU A 110 1.02 -0.66 8.85
N ALA A 111 1.00 -0.42 7.54
CA ALA A 111 -0.13 -0.79 6.69
C ALA A 111 -0.34 -2.31 6.64
N ILE A 112 0.73 -3.10 6.59
CA ILE A 112 0.63 -4.57 6.64
C ILE A 112 0.04 -5.03 7.97
N GLU A 113 0.47 -4.45 9.10
CA GLU A 113 -0.07 -4.80 10.41
C GLU A 113 -1.54 -4.38 10.54
N LEU A 114 -1.95 -3.22 10.01
CA LEU A 114 -3.38 -2.87 9.92
C LEU A 114 -4.17 -3.92 9.11
N GLY A 115 -3.66 -4.31 7.93
CA GLY A 115 -4.28 -5.34 7.10
C GLY A 115 -4.45 -6.66 7.86
N LYS A 116 -3.47 -7.06 8.66
CA LYS A 116 -3.57 -8.25 9.52
C LYS A 116 -4.59 -8.09 10.64
N SER A 117 -4.58 -6.96 11.33
CA SER A 117 -5.45 -6.73 12.49
C SER A 117 -6.93 -6.69 12.13
N PHE A 118 -7.27 -6.14 10.96
CA PHE A 118 -8.67 -5.93 10.57
C PHE A 118 -9.17 -6.90 9.49
N GLY A 119 -8.29 -7.45 8.64
CA GLY A 119 -8.64 -8.36 7.55
C GLY A 119 -7.97 -9.75 7.63
N GLY A 120 -7.07 -9.96 8.58
CA GLY A 120 -6.37 -11.23 8.78
C GLY A 120 -5.14 -11.42 7.88
N ASN A 121 -4.56 -12.62 7.94
CA ASN A 121 -3.28 -12.91 7.28
C ASN A 121 -3.30 -12.75 5.75
N THR A 122 -4.44 -13.01 5.10
CA THR A 122 -4.60 -12.84 3.65
C THR A 122 -4.54 -11.37 3.26
N SER A 123 -5.22 -10.51 4.00
CA SER A 123 -5.18 -9.06 3.84
C SER A 123 -3.77 -8.50 4.02
N GLY A 124 -3.05 -8.93 5.07
CA GLY A 124 -1.65 -8.53 5.27
C GLY A 124 -0.74 -8.90 4.09
N LYS A 125 -0.92 -10.09 3.49
CA LYS A 125 -0.16 -10.52 2.30
C LYS A 125 -0.51 -9.69 1.07
N PHE A 126 -1.80 -9.41 0.85
CA PHE A 126 -2.27 -8.60 -0.26
C PHE A 126 -1.70 -7.17 -0.19
N VAL A 127 -1.85 -6.50 0.95
CA VAL A 127 -1.31 -5.16 1.20
C VAL A 127 0.20 -5.10 0.98
N ASN A 128 0.95 -6.09 1.49
CA ASN A 128 2.39 -6.18 1.26
C ASN A 128 2.76 -6.29 -0.22
N GLY A 129 2.01 -7.09 -0.99
CA GLY A 129 2.24 -7.26 -2.43
C GLY A 129 2.07 -5.95 -3.21
N VAL A 130 0.98 -5.23 -2.93
CA VAL A 130 0.66 -3.96 -3.59
C VAL A 130 1.67 -2.87 -3.20
N LEU A 131 1.83 -2.60 -1.91
CA LEU A 131 2.74 -1.54 -1.44
C LEU A 131 4.20 -1.83 -1.77
N GLY A 132 4.62 -3.09 -1.74
CA GLY A 132 5.95 -3.51 -2.15
C GLY A 132 6.22 -3.27 -3.64
N THR A 133 5.19 -3.38 -4.49
CA THR A 133 5.29 -3.06 -5.92
C THR A 133 5.44 -1.56 -6.13
N ILE A 134 4.61 -0.75 -5.48
CA ILE A 134 4.71 0.71 -5.53
C ILE A 134 6.09 1.18 -5.05
N TYR A 135 6.59 0.61 -3.95
CA TYR A 135 7.91 0.95 -3.39
C TYR A 135 9.06 0.68 -4.36
N ARG A 136 8.98 -0.37 -5.19
CA ARG A 136 9.98 -0.64 -6.24
C ARG A 136 9.85 0.33 -7.42
N GLU A 137 8.64 0.69 -7.81
CA GLU A 137 8.39 1.62 -8.93
C GLU A 137 8.91 3.04 -8.66
N ILE A 138 8.81 3.53 -7.42
CA ILE A 138 9.29 4.87 -7.04
C ILE A 138 10.81 4.97 -6.92
N GLY A 139 11.54 3.85 -7.10
CA GLY A 139 12.95 3.71 -6.77
C GLY A 139 13.12 3.64 -5.25
N GLU A 140 13.68 2.54 -4.74
CA GLU A 140 13.89 2.36 -3.30
C GLU A 140 14.77 3.50 -2.76
N PRO A 141 14.23 4.48 -2.01
CA PRO A 141 15.01 5.63 -1.57
C PRO A 141 16.10 5.12 -0.62
N GLY A 142 17.36 5.21 -1.05
CA GLY A 142 18.53 4.74 -0.31
C GLY A 142 19.20 3.44 -0.80
N LYS A 143 18.75 2.80 -1.90
CA LYS A 143 19.51 1.67 -2.50
C LYS A 143 20.53 2.07 -3.58
N ASP A 144 20.44 3.27 -4.14
CA ASP A 144 21.43 3.75 -5.12
C ASP A 144 22.74 4.26 -4.47
N GLU A 145 22.91 4.12 -3.15
CA GLU A 145 24.17 4.45 -2.45
C GLU A 145 25.08 3.24 -2.13
N GLY A 146 24.80 2.02 -2.62
CA GLY A 146 25.84 0.97 -2.55
C GLY A 146 25.40 -0.49 -2.58
N GLY A 147 24.97 -1.00 -3.74
CA GLY A 147 24.85 -2.44 -3.92
C GLY A 147 24.81 -2.85 -5.40
N PRO A 148 25.57 -3.89 -5.82
CA PRO A 148 25.69 -4.22 -7.23
C PRO A 148 24.36 -4.77 -7.77
N ARG A 149 23.85 -4.10 -8.82
CA ARG A 149 22.67 -4.54 -9.58
C ARG A 149 22.98 -5.87 -10.25
N LYS A 150 22.36 -6.97 -9.80
CA LYS A 150 22.26 -8.19 -10.62
C LYS A 150 21.19 -7.97 -11.69
N GLY A 151 21.60 -7.42 -12.83
CA GLY A 151 20.80 -7.45 -14.04
C GLY A 151 20.67 -8.88 -14.53
N LYS A 152 19.45 -9.39 -14.68
CA LYS A 152 19.19 -10.54 -15.55
C LYS A 152 19.05 -9.98 -16.97
N MET A 153 19.99 -10.35 -17.83
CA MET A 153 19.90 -10.14 -19.28
C MET A 153 18.76 -11.03 -19.83
N PRO A 154 17.99 -10.56 -20.81
CA PRO A 154 17.08 -11.41 -21.57
C PRO A 154 17.88 -12.14 -22.65
N GLU A 155 17.93 -13.48 -22.59
CA GLU A 155 18.38 -14.29 -23.73
C GLU A 155 17.18 -14.55 -24.63
N GLY A 156 17.15 -13.87 -25.78
CA GLY A 156 16.25 -14.13 -26.89
C GLY A 156 17.03 -14.73 -28.07
N GLU A 157 16.70 -15.99 -28.36
CA GLU A 157 16.55 -16.69 -29.65
C GLU A 157 17.40 -16.31 -30.89
N SER A 158 17.95 -17.36 -31.54
CA SER A 158 18.10 -17.60 -32.99
C SER A 158 19.26 -18.59 -33.22
N LYS A 159 19.23 -19.66 -34.02
CA LYS A 159 18.35 -20.13 -35.09
C LYS A 159 18.63 -21.61 -35.39
N ALA A 160 17.69 -22.20 -36.11
CA ALA A 160 17.62 -23.57 -36.59
C ALA A 160 18.64 -23.96 -37.69
N SER A 161 18.90 -25.28 -37.74
CA SER A 161 19.12 -26.17 -38.89
C SER A 161 20.25 -25.91 -39.90
N ILE A 162 21.04 -26.96 -40.20
CA ILE A 162 20.99 -27.76 -41.45
C ILE A 162 22.01 -28.92 -41.35
N ASP A 163 21.57 -30.04 -41.91
CA ASP A 163 22.18 -31.37 -42.07
C ASP A 163 23.57 -31.40 -42.73
N ASP A 164 24.36 -32.43 -42.40
CA ASP A 164 24.98 -33.34 -43.40
C ASP A 164 25.66 -34.52 -42.69
N GLU A 165 25.14 -35.74 -42.92
CA GLU A 165 25.91 -36.99 -42.94
C GLU A 165 26.86 -36.96 -44.17
N PRO A 166 27.93 -37.78 -44.31
CA PRO A 166 27.96 -39.21 -43.96
C PRO A 166 29.31 -39.79 -43.47
N GLY A 167 29.26 -41.04 -43.00
CA GLY A 167 30.23 -42.04 -43.45
C GLY A 167 31.23 -42.64 -42.46
N SER A 168 31.01 -43.94 -42.20
CA SER A 168 31.97 -45.04 -42.38
C SER A 168 32.87 -45.49 -41.21
N THR A 169 32.69 -46.80 -40.88
CA THR A 169 33.70 -47.86 -40.59
C THR A 169 34.72 -47.64 -39.46
N ASP A 170 34.99 -48.56 -38.54
CA ASP A 170 34.86 -50.03 -38.47
C ASP A 170 34.50 -50.48 -37.04
#